data_AF-Q9TVA6-F1
#
_entry.id   AF-Q9TVA6-F1
#
_cell.length_a   1.000
_cell.length_b   1.000
_cell.length_c   1.000
_cell.angle_alpha   90.00
_cell.angle_beta   90.00
_cell.angle_gamma   90.00
#
_symmetry.space_group_name_H-M   'P 1'
#
loop_
_entity.id
_entity.type
_entity.pdbx_description
1 polymer ?
#
loop_
_entity_poly.entity_id
_entity_poly.type
_entity_poly.pdbx_seq_one_letter_code
_entity_poly.pdbx_strand_id
1 'polypeptide(L)'
;IAEIRNRLHFFKAGKYWRLSEGGGRRVQGPFLVKSKWPALPRKLDSAFEDPLTKKIFFFSGRQVWVYTGASLLGPRRLDKLGLGPEVAQVTGALPRPEGKVLLFSG
;
A
#
# COMPACT_ATOMS: atom_id res chain seq x y z
N ILE A 1 2.19 5.52 5.67
CA ILE A 1 1.25 6.48 5.02
C ILE A 1 1.38 6.22 3.52
N ALA A 2 0.29 6.30 2.74
CA ALA A 2 0.34 6.10 1.30
C ALA A 2 -0.63 7.05 0.58
N GLU A 3 -0.25 7.58 -0.57
CA GLU A 3 -1.18 8.27 -1.45
C GLU A 3 -1.85 7.26 -2.40
N ILE A 4 -3.18 7.23 -2.40
CA ILE A 4 -3.98 6.32 -3.23
C ILE A 4 -5.16 7.11 -3.79
N ARG A 5 -5.28 7.19 -5.12
CA ARG A 5 -6.35 7.94 -5.81
C ARG A 5 -6.47 9.38 -5.30
N ASN A 6 -5.35 10.09 -5.24
CA ASN A 6 -5.23 11.50 -4.81
C ASN A 6 -5.76 11.74 -3.38
N ARG A 7 -5.64 10.74 -2.50
CA ARG A 7 -5.98 10.86 -1.08
C ARG A 7 -4.89 10.21 -0.25
N LEU A 8 -4.45 10.90 0.80
CA LEU A 8 -3.53 10.33 1.77
C LEU A 8 -4.28 9.32 2.64
N HIS A 9 -3.73 8.11 2.76
CA HIS A 9 -4.25 7.04 3.58
C HIS A 9 -3.27 6.71 4.72
N PHE A 10 -3.83 6.57 5.91
CA PHE A 10 -3.13 6.18 7.14
C PHE A 10 -3.66 4.82 7.57
N PHE A 11 -2.79 3.86 7.83
CA PHE A 11 -3.18 2.49 8.20
C PHE A 11 -2.66 2.17 9.60
N LYS A 12 -3.51 1.63 10.46
CA LYS A 12 -3.12 1.15 11.79
C LYS A 12 -4.08 0.07 12.28
N ALA A 13 -3.53 -1.08 12.70
CA ALA A 13 -4.27 -2.14 13.39
C ALA A 13 -5.59 -2.57 12.69
N GLY A 14 -5.54 -2.80 11.38
CA GLY A 14 -6.69 -3.20 10.56
C GLY A 14 -7.71 -2.09 10.29
N LYS A 15 -7.41 -0.85 10.67
CA LYS A 15 -8.19 0.35 10.38
C LYS A 15 -7.42 1.28 9.46
N TYR A 16 -8.14 2.14 8.74
CA TYR A 16 -7.53 3.22 7.98
C TYR A 16 -8.32 4.53 8.08
N TRP A 17 -7.62 5.63 7.86
CA TRP A 17 -8.17 6.97 7.69
C TRP A 17 -7.76 7.49 6.32
N ARG A 18 -8.53 8.42 5.76
CA ARG A 18 -8.17 9.12 4.53
C ARG A 18 -8.32 10.63 4.66
N LEU A 19 -7.42 11.37 4.03
CA LEU A 19 -7.45 12.82 3.92
C LEU A 19 -7.60 13.18 2.44
N SER A 20 -8.58 14.01 2.11
CA SER A 20 -8.75 14.58 0.77
C SER A 20 -8.01 15.92 0.70
N GLU A 21 -7.32 16.17 -0.41
CA GLU A 21 -6.79 17.49 -0.73
C GLU A 21 -7.89 18.30 -1.43
N GLY A 22 -8.55 19.18 -0.67
CA GLY A 22 -9.65 20.04 -1.13
C GLY A 22 -10.09 20.97 -0.01
N GLY A 23 -10.87 22.01 -0.32
CA GLY A 23 -11.18 23.21 0.50
C GLY A 23 -11.75 23.02 1.92
N GLY A 24 -11.81 21.80 2.43
CA GLY A 24 -11.91 21.48 3.85
C GLY A 24 -11.09 20.23 4.13
N ARG A 25 -9.83 20.40 4.57
CA ARG A 25 -8.87 19.32 4.84
C ARG A 25 -9.35 18.50 6.04
N ARG A 26 -10.28 17.57 5.82
CA ARG A 26 -10.93 16.77 6.87
C ARG A 26 -10.48 15.31 6.81
N VAL A 27 -9.98 14.82 7.94
CA VAL A 27 -9.70 13.39 8.14
C VAL A 27 -11.02 12.64 8.21
N GLN A 28 -11.15 11.57 7.41
CA GLN A 28 -12.29 10.66 7.43
C GLN A 28 -11.86 9.30 7.98
N GLY A 29 -12.67 8.71 8.86
CA GLY A 29 -12.45 7.39 9.45
C GLY A 29 -12.69 7.36 10.96
N PRO A 30 -12.31 6.26 11.65
CA PRO A 30 -11.66 5.09 11.09
C PRO A 30 -12.61 4.22 10.26
N PHE A 31 -12.09 3.65 9.17
CA PHE A 31 -12.73 2.59 8.40
C PHE A 31 -12.00 1.27 8.62
N LEU A 32 -12.68 0.13 8.41
CA LEU A 32 -12.01 -1.16 8.44
C LEU A 32 -11.27 -1.41 7.13
N VAL A 33 -10.00 -1.80 7.22
CA VAL A 33 -9.19 -2.21 6.05
C VAL A 33 -9.88 -3.35 5.32
N LYS A 34 -10.39 -4.35 6.06
CA LYS A 34 -11.09 -5.51 5.49
C LYS A 34 -12.34 -5.16 4.69
N SER A 35 -13.02 -4.04 4.98
CA SER A 35 -14.20 -3.63 4.22
C SER A 35 -13.86 -3.20 2.80
N LYS A 36 -12.65 -2.68 2.56
CA LYS A 36 -12.20 -2.22 1.24
C LYS A 36 -11.20 -3.17 0.59
N TRP A 37 -10.36 -3.79 1.40
CA TRP A 37 -9.29 -4.71 1.00
C TRP A 37 -9.34 -5.98 1.87
N PRO A 38 -10.27 -6.90 1.60
CA PRO A 38 -10.60 -8.01 2.50
C PRO A 38 -9.46 -9.01 2.72
N ALA A 39 -8.55 -9.12 1.76
CA ALA A 39 -7.43 -10.07 1.83
C ALA A 39 -6.20 -9.52 2.56
N LEU A 40 -6.20 -8.23 2.95
CA LEU A 40 -5.05 -7.66 3.64
C LEU A 40 -4.99 -8.08 5.11
N PRO A 41 -3.78 -8.30 5.65
CA PRO A 41 -3.58 -8.56 7.07
C PRO A 41 -3.88 -7.31 7.91
N ARG A 42 -3.95 -7.49 9.23
CA ARG A 42 -4.21 -6.38 10.18
C ARG A 42 -3.06 -5.36 10.24
N LYS A 43 -1.82 -5.83 10.12
CA LYS A 43 -0.62 -4.98 10.10
C LYS A 43 -0.15 -4.84 8.66
N LEU A 44 0.15 -3.61 8.25
CA LEU A 44 0.76 -3.29 6.98
C LEU A 44 2.05 -2.53 7.28
N ASP A 45 3.11 -2.83 6.56
CA ASP A 45 4.41 -2.18 6.74
C ASP A 45 4.54 -0.98 5.79
N SER A 46 4.10 -1.14 4.53
CA SER A 46 4.03 -0.03 3.57
C SER A 46 2.98 -0.27 2.49
N ALA A 47 2.67 0.78 1.74
CA ALA A 47 1.83 0.70 0.54
C ALA A 47 2.16 1.85 -0.41
N PHE A 48 1.94 1.67 -1.70
CA PHE A 48 2.00 2.74 -2.70
C PHE A 48 1.05 2.46 -3.87
N GLU A 49 0.67 3.52 -4.58
CA GLU A 49 0.00 3.42 -5.88
C GLU A 49 1.01 3.69 -6.99
N ASP A 50 1.04 2.79 -7.98
CA ASP A 50 1.83 2.99 -9.19
C ASP A 50 1.20 4.11 -10.04
N PRO A 51 1.92 5.20 -10.35
CA PRO A 51 1.34 6.37 -11.01
C PRO A 51 0.77 6.08 -12.41
N LEU A 52 1.34 5.10 -13.13
CA LEU A 52 1.00 4.78 -14.52
C LEU A 52 -0.14 3.77 -14.59
N THR A 53 0.01 2.65 -13.90
CA THR A 53 -0.93 1.52 -13.94
C THR A 53 -2.08 1.64 -12.94
N LYS A 54 -1.99 2.57 -11.99
CA LYS A 54 -2.92 2.74 -10.86
C LYS A 54 -3.08 1.47 -10.01
N LYS A 55 -2.13 0.54 -10.10
CA LYS A 55 -2.07 -0.63 -9.23
C LYS A 55 -1.66 -0.19 -7.84
N ILE A 56 -2.31 -0.75 -6.82
CA ILE A 56 -1.99 -0.45 -5.43
C ILE A 56 -1.26 -1.65 -4.85
N PHE A 57 -0.04 -1.42 -4.38
CA PHE A 57 0.80 -2.41 -3.74
C PHE A 57 0.70 -2.25 -2.23
N PHE A 58 0.46 -3.34 -1.52
CA PHE A 58 0.48 -3.41 -0.07
C PHE A 58 1.52 -4.43 0.37
N PHE A 59 2.32 -4.07 1.37
CA PHE A 59 3.39 -4.90 1.93
C PHE A 59 3.11 -5.23 3.39
N SER A 60 3.37 -6.48 3.77
CA SER A 60 3.36 -6.94 5.16
C SER A 60 4.30 -8.13 5.29
N GLY A 61 5.33 -8.00 6.12
CA GLY A 61 6.43 -8.95 6.21
C GLY A 61 7.02 -9.25 4.82
N ARG A 62 7.24 -10.53 4.53
CA ARG A 62 7.75 -10.98 3.22
C ARG A 62 6.67 -11.21 2.17
N GLN A 63 5.52 -10.54 2.29
CA GLN A 63 4.39 -10.68 1.37
C GLN A 63 3.98 -9.35 0.74
N VAL A 64 3.54 -9.44 -0.52
CA VAL A 64 2.97 -8.33 -1.29
C VAL A 64 1.61 -8.71 -1.86
N TRP A 65 0.67 -7.77 -1.79
CA TRP A 65 -0.64 -7.83 -2.45
C TRP A 65 -0.72 -6.71 -3.47
N VAL A 66 -1.25 -7.00 -4.65
CA VAL A 66 -1.42 -6.01 -5.72
C VAL A 66 -2.89 -5.94 -6.09
N TYR A 67 -3.49 -4.78 -5.88
CA TYR A 67 -4.88 -4.49 -6.24
C TYR A 67 -4.96 -3.72 -7.56
N THR A 68 -5.83 -4.18 -8.46
CA THR A 68 -6.23 -3.46 -9.68
C THR A 68 -7.74 -3.28 -9.65
N GLY A 69 -8.20 -2.10 -9.22
CA GLY A 69 -9.63 -1.89 -8.94
C GLY A 69 -10.10 -2.80 -7.80
N ALA A 70 -11.03 -3.72 -8.09
CA ALA A 70 -11.52 -4.73 -7.16
C ALA A 70 -10.75 -6.06 -7.23
N SER A 71 -9.99 -6.29 -8.30
CA SER A 71 -9.22 -7.52 -8.51
C SER A 71 -7.96 -7.52 -7.65
N LEU A 72 -7.66 -8.68 -7.06
CA LEU A 72 -6.50 -8.91 -6.22
C LEU A 72 -5.55 -9.92 -6.87
N LEU A 73 -4.26 -9.64 -6.76
CA LEU A 73 -3.18 -10.57 -7.02
C LEU A 73 -2.33 -10.74 -5.76
N GLY A 74 -2.27 -11.96 -5.23
CA GLY A 74 -1.44 -12.32 -4.09
C GLY A 74 -2.21 -12.94 -2.91
N PRO A 75 -1.55 -13.10 -1.74
CA PRO A 75 -0.18 -12.65 -1.47
C PRO A 75 0.86 -13.35 -2.35
N ARG A 76 1.88 -12.61 -2.77
CA ARG A 76 3.12 -13.16 -3.36
C ARG A 76 4.29 -12.90 -2.42
N ARG A 77 5.33 -13.72 -2.52
CA ARG A 77 6.60 -13.49 -1.82
C ARG A 77 7.36 -12.32 -2.44
N LEU A 78 8.16 -11.62 -1.63
CA LEU A 78 9.01 -10.51 -2.10
C LEU A 78 10.05 -10.95 -3.15
N ASP A 79 10.42 -12.24 -3.18
CA ASP A 79 11.29 -12.80 -4.22
C ASP A 79 10.73 -12.62 -5.64
N LYS A 80 9.41 -12.56 -5.81
CA LYS A 80 8.74 -12.27 -7.08
C LYS A 80 8.92 -10.82 -7.55
N LEU A 81 9.44 -9.96 -6.68
CA LEU A 81 9.87 -8.60 -7.00
C LEU A 81 11.39 -8.49 -7.13
N GLY A 82 12.13 -9.60 -7.08
CA GLY A 82 13.59 -9.63 -7.14
C GLY A 82 14.29 -9.32 -5.81
N LEU A 83 13.56 -9.28 -4.69
CA LEU A 83 14.15 -9.04 -3.36
C LEU A 83 14.68 -10.36 -2.77
N GLY A 84 15.91 -10.33 -2.26
CA GLY A 84 16.59 -11.50 -1.73
C GLY A 84 16.02 -12.02 -0.40
N PRO A 85 16.45 -13.22 0.05
CA PRO A 85 16.04 -13.87 1.29
C PRO A 85 16.19 -13.01 2.56
N GLU A 86 17.17 -12.11 2.56
CA GLU A 86 17.55 -11.21 3.66
C GLU A 86 16.55 -10.07 3.90
N VAL A 87 15.76 -9.69 2.89
CA VAL A 87 14.76 -8.61 3.02
C VAL A 87 13.53 -9.16 3.75
N ALA A 88 13.40 -8.83 5.03
CA ALA A 88 12.32 -9.28 5.89
C ALA A 88 11.00 -8.55 5.67
N GLN A 89 11.05 -7.29 5.24
CA GLN A 89 9.88 -6.42 5.05
C GLN A 89 10.21 -5.23 4.16
N VAL A 90 9.17 -4.54 3.66
CA VAL A 90 9.31 -3.25 2.96
C VAL A 90 8.61 -2.20 3.81
N THR A 91 9.38 -1.27 4.36
CA THR A 91 8.92 -0.24 5.32
C THR A 91 8.59 1.09 4.66
N GLY A 92 9.01 1.29 3.40
CA GLY A 92 8.71 2.48 2.63
C GLY A 92 8.73 2.22 1.14
N ALA A 93 8.04 3.09 0.40
CA ALA A 93 8.05 3.09 -1.06
C ALA A 93 7.96 4.53 -1.59
N LEU A 94 8.74 4.85 -2.60
CA LEU A 94 8.71 6.13 -3.31
C LEU A 94 8.51 5.86 -4.80
N PRO A 95 7.26 5.89 -5.30
CA PRO A 95 6.98 5.80 -6.73
C PRO A 95 7.47 7.06 -7.44
N ARG A 96 7.93 6.90 -8.69
CA ARG A 96 8.40 7.98 -9.54
C ARG A 96 7.58 8.06 -10.83
N PRO A 97 7.45 9.25 -11.45
CA PRO A 97 6.66 9.43 -12.67
C PRO A 97 7.09 8.55 -13.85
N GLU A 98 8.38 8.20 -13.93
CA GLU A 98 8.95 7.35 -14.99
C GLU A 98 8.59 5.85 -14.88
N GLY A 99 7.66 5.47 -14.00
CA GLY A 99 7.25 4.08 -13.80
C GLY A 99 8.24 3.25 -12.97
N LYS A 100 9.11 3.92 -12.21
CA LYS A 100 10.04 3.28 -11.26
C LYS A 100 9.54 3.46 -9.83
N VAL A 101 9.96 2.58 -8.93
CA VAL A 101 9.71 2.71 -7.50
C VAL A 101 10.99 2.41 -6.73
N LEU A 102 11.31 3.22 -5.73
CA LEU A 102 12.30 2.89 -4.72
C LEU A 102 11.60 2.22 -3.55
N LEU A 103 12.06 1.02 -3.16
CA LEU A 103 11.59 0.31 -1.98
C LEU A 103 12.63 0.43 -0.87
N PHE A 104 12.16 0.65 0.35
CA PHE A 104 13.01 0.81 1.54
C PHE A 104 12.77 -0.36 2.49
N SER A 105 13.86 -0.91 3.03
CA SER A 105 13.86 -1.93 4.08
C SER A 105 14.88 -1.51 5.13
N GLY A 106 14.42 -1.30 6.36
CA GLY A 106 15.23 -0.88 7.50
C GLY A 106 14.58 -1.31 8.81
#